data_AF-A0AAN9P361-F1
#
_entry.id   AF-A0AAN9P361-F1
#
_cell.length_a   1.000
_cell.length_b   1.000
_cell.length_c   1.000
_cell.angle_alpha   90.00
_cell.angle_beta   90.00
_cell.angle_gamma   90.00
#
_symmetry.space_group_name_H-M   'P 1'
#
loop_
_entity.id
_entity.type
_entity.pdbx_description
1 polymer ?
#
loop_
_entity_poly.entity_id
_entity_poly.type
_entity_poly.pdbx_seq_one_letter_code
_entity_poly.pdbx_strand_id
1 'polypeptide(L)'
;MLGSCADYNHPPIAYCGESEDQPETGLAREGNSERDRGVYVGLLEEEDNQVGNGNEKDESEIKIAEDDPMVTGLSAHPRHMMLMKPHQVEGFNFLVRNLTGENPGGCILAHATGSGKTFMIISFMQSFLAKYPNARPLVVLPRGILSTWKKEFQTWQVEDIPLYDFYSMKTDSRSSQLEVLKQWVEQRSILFLGYTQFSKIICEDGTSS
;
A
#
# COMPACT_ATOMS: atom_id res chain seq x y z
N MET A 1 -56.11 12.03 38.86
CA MET A 1 -54.97 12.91 38.52
C MET A 1 -54.54 12.50 37.12
N LEU A 2 -54.91 13.23 36.07
CA LEU A 2 -54.16 14.38 35.49
C LEU A 2 -52.71 13.95 35.18
N GLY A 3 -52.18 13.92 33.96
CA GLY A 3 -52.56 14.26 32.58
C GLY A 3 -51.44 13.67 31.67
N SER A 4 -51.29 13.88 30.36
CA SER A 4 -51.98 14.63 29.31
C SER A 4 -51.29 14.27 27.97
N CYS A 5 -52.10 14.04 26.92
CA CYS A 5 -51.97 14.37 25.47
C CYS A 5 -50.65 14.11 24.70
N ALA A 6 -50.61 13.73 23.42
CA ALA A 6 -51.60 13.85 22.34
C ALA A 6 -51.34 12.84 21.20
N ASP A 7 -52.40 12.52 20.48
CA ASP A 7 -52.48 11.83 19.19
C ASP A 7 -51.72 12.54 18.04
N TYR A 8 -51.27 11.81 17.02
CA TYR A 8 -51.89 11.78 15.68
C TYR A 8 -51.08 10.94 14.66
N ASN A 9 -51.80 10.07 13.96
CA ASN A 9 -51.38 9.22 12.84
C ASN A 9 -51.02 10.01 11.56
N HIS A 10 -50.04 9.52 10.80
CA HIS A 10 -50.11 9.40 9.33
C HIS A 10 -49.11 8.34 8.79
N PRO A 11 -49.47 7.52 7.78
CA PRO A 11 -48.62 6.47 7.19
C PRO A 11 -48.04 6.91 5.80
N PRO A 12 -47.46 6.00 4.98
CA PRO A 12 -46.13 6.13 4.35
C PRO A 12 -46.08 6.90 3.02
N ILE A 13 -44.89 7.39 2.63
CA ILE A 13 -44.60 7.95 1.29
C ILE A 13 -43.21 7.40 0.89
N ALA A 14 -43.14 6.35 0.06
CA ALA A 14 -43.17 6.32 -1.41
C ALA A 14 -41.87 6.84 -2.06
N TYR A 15 -41.13 5.88 -2.63
CA TYR A 15 -40.08 6.03 -3.63
C TYR A 15 -40.71 6.51 -4.95
N CYS A 16 -40.10 7.48 -5.64
CA CYS A 16 -39.99 7.59 -7.11
C CYS A 16 -39.51 9.00 -7.50
N GLY A 17 -38.48 9.05 -8.36
CA GLY A 17 -37.97 10.26 -8.97
C GLY A 17 -36.67 9.99 -9.71
N GLU A 18 -36.76 9.24 -10.81
CA GLU A 18 -35.76 9.24 -11.87
C GLU A 18 -35.66 10.66 -12.45
N SER A 19 -34.44 11.16 -12.62
CA SER A 19 -34.11 12.22 -13.57
C SER A 19 -32.67 12.07 -14.05
N GLU A 20 -32.57 11.45 -15.22
CA GLU A 20 -31.65 11.72 -16.33
C GLU A 20 -30.14 11.89 -16.09
N ASP A 21 -29.41 11.00 -16.76
CA ASP A 21 -27.99 10.97 -17.07
C ASP A 21 -27.34 12.34 -17.32
N GLN A 22 -26.28 12.62 -16.57
CA GLN A 22 -25.09 13.27 -17.13
C GLN A 22 -23.86 12.48 -16.69
N PRO A 23 -23.01 12.00 -17.62
CA PRO A 23 -21.71 11.50 -17.24
C PRO A 23 -20.89 12.72 -16.81
N GLU A 24 -20.61 12.84 -15.51
CA GLU A 24 -19.51 13.69 -15.08
C GLU A 24 -18.26 13.17 -15.79
N THR A 25 -17.82 13.93 -16.78
CA THR A 25 -16.53 13.76 -17.43
C THR A 25 -15.49 13.92 -16.34
N GLY A 26 -15.04 12.81 -15.78
CA GLY A 26 -13.89 12.77 -14.90
C GLY A 26 -12.77 13.51 -15.62
N LEU A 27 -12.28 14.58 -15.00
CA LEU A 27 -11.06 15.25 -15.45
C LEU A 27 -10.03 14.15 -15.71
N ALA A 28 -9.56 14.06 -16.96
CA ALA A 28 -8.41 13.26 -17.29
C ALA A 28 -7.30 13.68 -16.32
N ARG A 29 -6.89 12.76 -15.45
CA ARG A 29 -5.71 12.95 -14.60
C ARG A 29 -4.55 13.18 -15.56
N GLU A 30 -4.00 14.40 -15.55
CA GLU A 30 -2.77 14.71 -16.29
C GLU A 30 -1.76 13.60 -16.00
N GLY A 31 -1.19 13.06 -17.08
CA GLY A 31 -0.37 11.86 -17.02
C GLY A 31 0.73 12.00 -15.98
N ASN A 32 0.72 11.13 -14.97
CA ASN A 32 1.78 11.06 -13.97
C ASN A 32 3.10 10.87 -14.72
N SER A 33 4.02 11.82 -14.57
CA SER A 33 5.33 11.71 -15.22
C SER A 33 6.03 10.46 -14.69
N GLU A 34 6.94 9.86 -15.47
CA GLU A 34 7.65 8.64 -15.06
C GLU A 34 8.40 8.80 -13.72
N ARG A 35 8.67 10.04 -13.30
CA ARG A 35 9.31 10.41 -12.04
C ARG A 35 8.36 10.41 -10.83
N ASP A 36 7.05 10.44 -11.06
CA ASP A 36 6.03 10.54 -9.99
C ASP A 36 5.43 9.17 -9.61
N ARG A 37 5.99 8.08 -10.15
CA ARG A 37 5.60 6.71 -9.78
C ARG A 37 6.16 6.33 -8.42
N GLY A 38 5.37 6.57 -7.38
CA GLY A 38 5.60 6.07 -6.02
C GLY A 38 4.91 4.71 -5.80
N VAL A 39 5.54 3.85 -4.98
CA VAL A 39 4.88 2.66 -4.41
C VAL A 39 4.95 2.79 -2.90
N TYR A 40 3.79 2.70 -2.27
CA TYR A 40 3.63 2.74 -0.83
C TYR A 40 3.26 1.34 -0.34
N VAL A 41 4.06 0.82 0.59
CA VAL A 41 3.77 -0.45 1.24
C VAL A 41 3.47 -0.17 2.71
N GLY A 42 2.23 -0.41 3.12
CA GLY A 42 1.81 -0.40 4.52
C GLY A 42 1.53 -1.82 5.01
N LEU A 43 1.95 -2.13 6.24
CA LEU A 43 1.62 -3.40 6.89
C LEU A 43 0.57 -3.20 7.98
N LEU A 44 -0.69 -3.52 7.71
CA LEU A 44 -1.65 -3.64 8.79
C LEU A 44 -1.29 -4.89 9.63
N GLU A 45 -0.96 -4.68 10.90
CA GLU A 45 -0.93 -5.76 11.88
C GLU A 45 -2.36 -5.95 12.39
N GLU A 46 -2.85 -7.18 12.37
CA GLU A 46 -4.05 -7.53 13.12
C GLU A 46 -3.63 -7.67 14.59
N GLU A 47 -4.18 -6.83 15.46
CA GLU A 47 -4.09 -7.07 16.90
C GLU A 47 -5.00 -8.27 17.21
N ASP A 48 -4.41 -9.40 17.59
CA ASP A 48 -5.15 -10.60 18.02
C ASP A 48 -5.97 -10.29 19.28
N ASN A 49 -7.20 -9.79 19.11
CA ASN A 49 -8.17 -9.72 20.18
C ASN A 49 -9.03 -10.99 20.13
N GLN A 50 -8.66 -11.99 20.93
CA GLN A 50 -9.40 -13.25 21.02
C GLN A 50 -10.79 -13.03 21.64
N VAL A 51 -11.83 -12.98 20.81
CA VAL A 51 -13.19 -13.42 21.19
C VAL A 51 -13.93 -13.98 19.96
N GLY A 52 -14.35 -15.25 20.06
CA GLY A 52 -15.70 -15.66 19.66
C GLY A 52 -15.98 -16.12 18.23
N ASN A 53 -16.00 -17.45 18.09
CA ASN A 53 -16.60 -18.31 17.06
C ASN A 53 -17.87 -17.76 16.34
N GLY A 54 -17.89 -17.86 15.00
CA GLY A 54 -19.07 -17.66 14.16
C GLY A 54 -18.79 -17.98 12.70
N ASN A 55 -19.35 -19.09 12.19
CA ASN A 55 -19.29 -19.49 10.79
C ASN A 55 -20.18 -18.56 9.95
N GLU A 56 -19.66 -17.99 8.87
CA GLU A 56 -20.43 -17.74 7.65
C GLU A 56 -19.46 -17.51 6.48
N LYS A 57 -19.57 -18.39 5.48
CA LYS A 57 -18.90 -18.25 4.19
C LYS A 57 -19.73 -17.27 3.37
N ASP A 58 -19.12 -16.18 2.93
CA ASP A 58 -19.62 -15.41 1.81
C ASP A 58 -18.47 -15.18 0.83
N GLU A 59 -18.43 -16.00 -0.22
CA GLU A 59 -17.53 -15.85 -1.35
C GLU A 59 -18.04 -14.69 -2.20
N SER A 60 -17.58 -13.48 -1.88
CA SER A 60 -17.69 -12.37 -2.82
C SER A 60 -16.68 -12.58 -3.94
N GLU A 61 -17.20 -12.89 -5.14
CA GLU A 61 -16.44 -12.96 -6.38
C GLU A 61 -15.69 -11.64 -6.62
N ILE A 62 -14.38 -11.65 -6.33
CA ILE A 62 -13.49 -10.57 -6.75
C ILE A 62 -13.37 -10.70 -8.27
N LYS A 63 -13.97 -9.76 -9.00
CA LYS A 63 -13.79 -9.63 -10.45
C LYS A 63 -12.32 -9.28 -10.71
N ILE A 64 -11.51 -10.29 -11.00
CA ILE A 64 -10.14 -10.12 -11.47
C ILE A 64 -10.25 -9.58 -12.89
N ALA A 65 -9.86 -8.32 -13.11
CA ALA A 65 -9.61 -7.82 -14.45
C ALA A 65 -8.51 -8.69 -15.06
N GLU A 66 -8.83 -9.38 -16.16
CA GLU A 66 -7.90 -10.20 -16.93
C GLU A 66 -6.91 -9.32 -17.69
N ASP A 67 -6.07 -8.59 -16.97
CA ASP A 67 -4.87 -7.99 -17.56
C ASP A 67 -3.74 -9.01 -17.52
N ASP A 68 -3.35 -9.47 -18.70
CA ASP A 68 -2.22 -10.35 -18.92
C ASP A 68 -0.93 -9.68 -18.38
N PRO A 69 -0.17 -10.33 -17.47
CA PRO A 69 1.12 -9.83 -16.98
C PRO A 69 2.07 -9.41 -18.11
N MET A 70 1.94 -10.03 -19.29
CA MET A 70 2.75 -9.73 -20.47
C MET A 70 2.56 -8.29 -20.96
N VAL A 71 1.40 -7.67 -20.74
CA VAL A 71 1.09 -6.28 -21.15
C VAL A 71 1.87 -5.25 -20.33
N THR A 72 2.11 -5.51 -19.05
CA THR A 72 2.86 -4.59 -18.18
C THR A 72 4.38 -4.69 -18.36
N GLY A 73 4.89 -5.78 -18.95
CA GLY A 73 6.33 -5.98 -19.21
C GLY A 73 7.21 -6.06 -17.95
N LEU A 74 6.63 -6.32 -16.77
CA LEU A 74 7.37 -6.42 -15.52
C LEU A 74 7.34 -7.86 -14.98
N SER A 75 8.50 -8.48 -14.90
CA SER A 75 8.69 -9.86 -14.42
C SER A 75 9.62 -9.89 -13.22
N ALA A 76 9.42 -10.83 -12.29
CA ALA A 76 10.34 -10.99 -11.17
C ALA A 76 11.73 -11.39 -11.67
N HIS A 77 12.78 -10.96 -10.94
CA HIS A 77 14.15 -11.33 -11.28
C HIS A 77 14.29 -12.88 -11.33
N PRO A 78 15.06 -13.47 -12.27
CA PRO A 78 15.16 -14.92 -12.41
C PRO A 78 15.50 -15.66 -11.11
N ARG A 79 16.39 -15.09 -10.28
CA ARG A 79 16.71 -15.61 -8.94
C ARG A 79 15.48 -15.76 -8.04
N HIS A 80 14.58 -14.77 -8.05
CA HIS A 80 13.36 -14.83 -7.25
C HIS A 80 12.35 -15.80 -7.83
N MET A 81 12.17 -15.79 -9.16
CA MET A 81 11.27 -16.73 -9.84
C MET A 81 11.60 -18.19 -9.53
N MET A 82 12.89 -18.55 -9.45
CA MET A 82 13.33 -19.91 -9.10
C MET A 82 13.03 -20.31 -7.65
N LEU A 83 12.82 -19.35 -6.75
CA LEU A 83 12.58 -19.56 -5.33
C LEU A 83 11.11 -19.41 -4.92
N MET A 84 10.31 -18.72 -5.73
CA MET A 84 8.90 -18.50 -5.48
C MET A 84 8.11 -19.81 -5.53
N LYS A 85 7.24 -20.00 -4.54
CA LYS A 85 6.17 -21.00 -4.58
C LYS A 85 5.06 -20.54 -5.53
N PRO A 86 4.22 -21.44 -6.07
CA PRO A 86 3.15 -21.08 -7.01
C PRO A 86 2.26 -19.92 -6.53
N HIS A 87 1.79 -19.97 -5.28
CA HIS A 87 0.98 -18.89 -4.69
C HIS A 87 1.74 -17.55 -4.56
N GLN A 88 3.07 -17.58 -4.47
CA GLN A 88 3.89 -16.37 -4.45
C GLN A 88 4.07 -15.78 -5.85
N VAL A 89 4.14 -16.61 -6.89
CA VAL A 89 4.12 -16.17 -8.28
C VAL A 89 2.78 -15.49 -8.58
N GLU A 90 1.67 -16.09 -8.15
CA GLU A 90 0.34 -15.48 -8.25
C GLU A 90 0.26 -14.15 -7.52
N GLY A 91 0.75 -14.10 -6.26
CA GLY A 91 0.81 -12.88 -5.47
C GLY A 91 1.68 -11.79 -6.10
N PHE A 92 2.84 -12.15 -6.65
CA PHE A 92 3.68 -11.22 -7.41
C PHE A 92 2.92 -10.65 -8.62
N ASN A 93 2.34 -11.52 -9.44
CA ASN A 93 1.58 -11.10 -10.62
C ASN A 93 0.37 -10.22 -10.25
N PHE A 94 -0.26 -10.49 -9.11
CA PHE A 94 -1.30 -9.63 -8.55
C PHE A 94 -0.77 -8.22 -8.21
N LEU A 95 0.40 -8.10 -7.57
CA LEU A 95 1.05 -6.80 -7.33
C LEU A 95 1.34 -6.07 -8.65
N VAL A 96 1.88 -6.77 -9.64
CA VAL A 96 2.19 -6.20 -10.96
C VAL A 96 0.96 -5.60 -11.62
N ARG A 97 -0.13 -6.36 -11.70
CA ARG A 97 -1.38 -5.90 -12.35
C ARG A 97 -1.94 -4.65 -11.68
N ASN A 98 -2.05 -4.65 -10.35
CA ASN A 98 -2.71 -3.57 -9.61
C ASN A 98 -1.85 -2.30 -9.47
N LEU A 99 -0.53 -2.44 -9.45
CA LEU A 99 0.39 -1.32 -9.20
C LEU A 99 1.06 -0.77 -10.46
N THR A 100 1.00 -1.48 -11.59
CA THR A 100 1.70 -1.09 -12.83
C THR A 100 0.83 -1.09 -14.09
N GLY A 101 -0.45 -1.45 -13.99
CA GLY A 101 -1.41 -1.38 -15.10
C GLY A 101 -1.70 0.04 -15.58
N GLU A 102 -2.55 0.18 -16.59
CA GLU A 102 -2.87 1.47 -17.22
C GLU A 102 -3.52 2.46 -16.25
N ASN A 103 -4.33 1.96 -15.31
CA ASN A 103 -4.94 2.73 -14.23
C ASN A 103 -4.50 2.16 -12.87
N PRO A 104 -3.26 2.44 -12.42
CA PRO A 104 -2.75 1.88 -11.18
C PRO A 104 -3.53 2.45 -9.99
N GLY A 105 -4.01 1.56 -9.13
CA GLY A 105 -4.73 1.92 -7.91
C GLY A 105 -3.89 1.60 -6.68
N GLY A 106 -4.31 0.57 -5.97
CA GLY A 106 -3.60 -0.02 -4.84
C GLY A 106 -4.02 -1.47 -4.66
N CYS A 107 -3.40 -2.16 -3.73
CA CYS A 107 -3.75 -3.54 -3.45
C CYS A 107 -3.52 -3.90 -1.98
N ILE A 108 -4.31 -4.83 -1.48
CA ILE A 108 -4.14 -5.41 -0.14
C ILE A 108 -3.68 -6.85 -0.29
N LEU A 109 -2.54 -7.18 0.31
CA LEU A 109 -1.98 -8.53 0.28
C LEU A 109 -2.29 -9.26 1.60
N ALA A 110 -3.54 -9.71 1.75
CA ALA A 110 -4.08 -10.31 2.97
C ALA A 110 -3.92 -11.85 3.05
N HIS A 111 -2.86 -12.41 2.47
CA HIS A 111 -2.64 -13.86 2.56
C HIS A 111 -2.14 -14.28 3.95
N ALA A 112 -2.26 -15.56 4.28
CA ALA A 112 -1.95 -16.12 5.60
C ALA A 112 -0.54 -15.73 6.12
N THR A 113 -0.37 -15.68 7.44
CA THR A 113 0.95 -15.51 8.07
C THR A 113 1.92 -16.60 7.61
N GLY A 114 3.21 -16.27 7.49
CA GLY A 114 4.22 -17.23 7.00
C GLY A 114 4.22 -17.51 5.49
N SER A 115 3.32 -16.91 4.71
CA SER A 115 3.26 -17.11 3.25
C SER A 115 4.39 -16.45 2.44
N GLY A 116 5.26 -15.68 3.09
CA GLY A 116 6.39 -14.98 2.44
C GLY A 116 6.00 -13.66 1.78
N LYS A 117 5.07 -12.90 2.38
CA LYS A 117 4.66 -11.58 1.88
C LYS A 117 5.82 -10.62 1.68
N THR A 118 6.73 -10.56 2.65
CA THR A 118 7.93 -9.72 2.56
C THR A 118 8.77 -10.06 1.34
N PHE A 119 9.00 -11.35 1.07
CA PHE A 119 9.74 -11.79 -0.12
C PHE A 119 9.04 -11.39 -1.43
N MET A 120 7.72 -11.56 -1.53
CA MET A 120 6.95 -11.12 -2.71
C MET A 120 7.09 -9.61 -2.95
N ILE A 121 6.96 -8.82 -1.88
CA ILE A 121 7.06 -7.36 -1.92
C ILE A 121 8.48 -6.90 -2.30
N ILE A 122 9.52 -7.54 -1.76
CA ILE A 122 10.92 -7.25 -2.13
C ILE A 122 11.16 -7.56 -3.61
N SER A 123 10.66 -8.71 -4.08
CA SER A 123 10.78 -9.14 -5.48
C SER A 123 10.09 -8.15 -6.42
N PHE A 124 8.89 -7.70 -6.04
CA PHE A 124 8.17 -6.65 -6.75
C PHE A 124 8.96 -5.35 -6.78
N MET A 125 9.43 -4.85 -5.63
CA MET A 125 10.19 -3.60 -5.57
C MET A 125 11.45 -3.61 -6.43
N GLN A 126 12.18 -4.71 -6.50
CA GLN A 126 13.36 -4.81 -7.37
C GLN A 126 13.00 -4.75 -8.85
N SER A 127 11.96 -5.50 -9.24
CA SER A 127 11.46 -5.49 -10.62
C SER A 127 10.93 -4.10 -11.00
N PHE A 128 10.25 -3.44 -10.06
CA PHE A 128 9.74 -2.08 -10.21
C PHE A 128 10.86 -1.05 -10.34
N LEU A 129 11.88 -1.11 -9.48
CA LEU A 129 13.04 -0.20 -9.54
C LEU A 129 13.95 -0.48 -10.73
N ALA A 130 13.96 -1.70 -11.28
CA ALA A 130 14.67 -2.00 -12.52
C ALA A 130 13.99 -1.37 -13.74
N LYS A 131 12.65 -1.38 -13.77
CA LYS A 131 11.87 -0.72 -14.83
C LYS A 131 11.79 0.80 -14.67
N TYR A 132 11.61 1.27 -13.44
CA TYR A 132 11.44 2.68 -13.08
C TYR A 132 12.55 3.11 -12.11
N PRO A 133 13.78 3.38 -12.59
CA PRO A 133 14.92 3.70 -11.73
C PRO A 133 14.76 5.01 -10.94
N ASN A 134 13.87 5.89 -11.39
CA ASN A 134 13.54 7.15 -10.73
C ASN A 134 12.39 7.03 -9.71
N ALA A 135 11.79 5.84 -9.55
CA ALA A 135 10.79 5.63 -8.52
C ALA A 135 11.39 5.80 -7.11
N ARG A 136 10.52 6.13 -6.16
CA ARG A 136 10.89 6.37 -4.75
C ARG A 136 10.00 5.53 -3.83
N PRO A 137 10.29 4.22 -3.65
CA PRO A 137 9.49 3.39 -2.78
C PRO A 137 9.61 3.82 -1.32
N LEU A 138 8.47 3.86 -0.63
CA LEU A 138 8.35 4.11 0.80
C LEU A 138 7.68 2.91 1.46
N VAL A 139 8.36 2.31 2.45
CA VAL A 139 7.82 1.22 3.26
C VAL A 139 7.52 1.76 4.66
N VAL A 140 6.25 1.75 5.03
CA VAL A 140 5.79 2.18 6.36
C VAL A 140 5.38 0.96 7.16
N LEU A 141 6.02 0.75 8.30
CA LEU A 141 5.91 -0.48 9.08
C LEU A 141 6.12 -0.22 10.58
N PRO A 142 5.59 -1.06 11.50
CA PRO A 142 5.80 -0.88 12.92
C PRO A 142 7.28 -1.04 13.30
N ARG A 143 7.76 -0.20 14.24
CA ARG A 143 9.20 -0.14 14.59
C ARG A 143 9.81 -1.50 14.93
N GLY A 144 9.05 -2.37 15.59
CA GLY A 144 9.50 -3.70 16.02
C GLY A 144 9.98 -4.60 14.89
N ILE A 145 9.41 -4.46 13.69
CA ILE A 145 9.71 -5.35 12.55
C ILE A 145 10.66 -4.73 11.51
N LEU A 146 11.10 -3.48 11.72
CA LEU A 146 11.99 -2.78 10.78
C LEU A 146 13.31 -3.50 10.58
N SER A 147 13.92 -3.95 11.68
CA SER A 147 15.18 -4.69 11.62
C SER A 147 15.03 -6.03 10.88
N THR A 148 13.88 -6.71 11.02
CA THR A 148 13.55 -7.93 10.30
C THR A 148 13.41 -7.66 8.80
N TRP A 149 12.69 -6.61 8.41
CA TRP A 149 12.56 -6.19 7.01
C TRP A 149 13.91 -5.87 6.38
N LYS A 150 14.81 -5.16 7.09
CA LYS A 150 16.17 -4.88 6.59
C LYS A 150 16.98 -6.16 6.35
N LYS A 151 16.88 -7.15 7.24
CA LYS A 151 17.54 -8.46 7.06
C LYS A 151 16.98 -9.23 5.87
N GLU A 152 15.66 -9.23 5.70
CA GLU A 152 14.99 -9.83 4.53
C GLU A 152 15.49 -9.16 3.24
N PHE A 153 15.55 -7.82 3.19
CA PHE A 153 16.11 -7.12 2.04
C PHE A 153 17.56 -7.50 1.75
N GLN A 154 18.44 -7.54 2.76
CA GLN A 154 19.81 -7.99 2.59
C GLN A 154 19.91 -9.43 2.06
N THR A 155 18.96 -10.29 2.45
CA THR A 155 18.90 -11.70 2.02
C THR A 155 18.45 -11.83 0.58
N TRP A 156 17.46 -11.04 0.17
CA TRP A 156 16.77 -11.20 -1.12
C TRP A 156 17.17 -10.16 -2.17
N GLN A 157 17.99 -9.17 -1.85
CA GLN A 157 18.43 -8.18 -2.83
C GLN A 157 19.26 -8.80 -3.97
N VAL A 158 18.89 -8.49 -5.21
CA VAL A 158 19.68 -8.88 -6.40
C VAL A 158 20.63 -7.78 -6.83
N GLU A 159 20.30 -6.53 -6.53
CA GLU A 159 21.11 -5.34 -6.68
C GLU A 159 21.32 -4.70 -5.31
N ASP A 160 22.46 -4.03 -5.10
CA ASP A 160 22.72 -3.31 -3.86
C ASP A 160 22.00 -1.96 -3.88
N ILE A 161 20.74 -1.96 -3.43
CA ILE A 161 19.89 -0.76 -3.38
C ILE A 161 19.96 -0.18 -1.97
N PRO A 162 20.43 1.08 -1.79
CA PRO A 162 20.50 1.71 -0.48
C PRO A 162 19.15 1.73 0.25
N LEU A 163 19.19 1.35 1.52
CA LEU A 163 18.05 1.42 2.43
C LEU A 163 18.28 2.54 3.45
N TYR A 164 17.42 3.54 3.42
CA TYR A 164 17.42 4.65 4.38
C TYR A 164 16.35 4.45 5.45
N ASP A 165 16.67 4.80 6.70
CA ASP A 165 15.71 4.87 7.80
C ASP A 165 16.23 5.78 8.92
N PHE A 166 15.31 6.43 9.62
CA PHE A 166 15.65 7.39 10.68
C PHE A 166 16.22 6.74 11.95
N TYR A 167 15.88 5.47 12.22
CA TYR A 167 16.31 4.79 13.44
C TYR A 167 17.80 4.41 13.40
N SER A 168 18.24 3.81 12.30
CA SER A 168 19.63 3.37 12.09
C SER A 168 20.56 4.56 11.91
N MET A 169 20.05 5.64 11.30
CA MET A 169 20.79 6.89 11.10
C MET A 169 20.74 7.84 12.30
N LYS A 170 20.03 7.45 13.39
CA LYS A 170 19.91 8.20 14.65
C LYS A 170 19.48 9.66 14.43
N THR A 171 18.47 9.86 13.58
CA THR A 171 18.01 11.19 13.19
C THR A 171 16.84 11.64 14.07
N ASP A 172 17.18 12.35 15.15
CA ASP A 172 16.20 12.83 16.12
C ASP A 172 15.72 14.27 15.85
N SER A 173 16.44 15.01 15.00
CA SER A 173 16.10 16.40 14.63
C SER A 173 15.49 16.49 13.22
N ARG A 174 14.61 17.48 13.01
CA ARG A 174 14.01 17.75 11.69
C ARG A 174 15.05 17.99 10.60
N SER A 175 16.15 18.67 10.93
CA SER A 175 17.27 18.93 10.02
C SER A 175 17.96 17.64 9.58
N SER A 176 18.27 16.74 10.52
CA SER A 176 18.87 15.45 10.22
C SER A 176 17.93 14.52 9.42
N GLN A 177 16.62 14.57 9.72
CA GLN A 177 15.61 13.83 8.97
C GLN A 177 15.48 14.35 7.54
N LEU A 178 15.53 15.68 7.36
CA LEU A 178 15.49 16.32 6.04
C LEU A 178 16.68 15.88 5.18
N GLU A 179 17.87 15.72 5.76
CA GLU A 179 19.05 15.23 5.05
C GLU A 179 18.86 13.79 4.54
N VAL A 180 18.30 12.90 5.37
CA VAL A 180 17.98 11.53 4.94
C VAL A 180 16.93 11.51 3.82
N LEU A 181 15.91 12.37 3.91
CA LEU A 181 14.89 12.49 2.87
C LEU A 181 15.50 12.99 1.54
N LYS A 182 16.45 13.94 1.58
CA LYS A 182 17.17 14.39 0.38
C LYS A 182 17.96 13.25 -0.25
N GLN A 183 18.73 12.50 0.56
CA GLN A 183 19.48 11.34 0.07
C GLN A 183 18.56 10.30 -0.59
N TRP A 184 17.40 10.03 0.03
CA TRP A 184 16.40 9.13 -0.54
C TRP A 184 15.87 9.61 -1.90
N VAL A 185 15.62 10.91 -2.06
CA VAL A 185 15.11 11.48 -3.31
C VAL A 185 16.19 11.57 -4.39
N GLU A 186 17.44 11.84 -4.02
CA GLU A 186 18.55 12.01 -4.96
C GLU A 186 19.07 10.68 -5.53
N GLN A 187 18.95 9.59 -4.78
CA GLN A 187 19.50 8.29 -5.16
C GLN A 187 18.40 7.26 -5.47
N ARG A 188 18.72 6.29 -6.35
CA ARG A 188 17.90 5.08 -6.54
C ARG A 188 17.96 4.26 -5.24
N SER A 189 16.99 4.48 -4.36
CA SER A 189 17.01 3.98 -2.99
C SER A 189 15.60 3.73 -2.46
N ILE A 190 15.50 3.13 -1.27
CA ILE A 190 14.24 2.84 -0.59
C ILE A 190 14.27 3.46 0.81
N LEU A 191 13.16 4.08 1.21
CA LEU A 191 13.00 4.64 2.56
C LEU A 191 12.08 3.77 3.41
N PHE A 192 12.51 3.45 4.63
CA PHE A 192 11.68 2.80 5.65
C PHE A 192 11.35 3.82 6.73
N LEU A 193 10.07 3.87 7.12
CA LEU A 193 9.61 4.71 8.23
C LEU A 193 8.76 3.90 9.21
N GLY A 194 8.96 4.19 10.50
CA GLY A 194 8.02 3.76 11.54
C GLY A 194 6.72 4.57 11.46
N TYR A 195 5.58 4.00 11.87
CA TYR A 195 4.30 4.72 11.90
C TYR A 195 4.37 6.07 12.60
N THR A 196 4.99 6.13 13.78
CA THR A 196 5.16 7.38 14.53
C THR A 196 5.99 8.41 13.77
N GLN A 197 7.02 7.98 13.02
CA GLN A 197 7.86 8.90 12.24
C GLN A 197 7.09 9.42 11.03
N PHE A 198 6.42 8.54 10.31
CA PHE A 198 5.57 8.92 9.18
C PHE A 198 4.50 9.92 9.61
N SER A 199 3.77 9.63 10.69
CA SER A 199 2.75 10.53 11.25
C SER A 199 3.32 11.90 11.65
N LYS A 200 4.49 11.97 12.29
CA LYS A 200 5.10 13.26 12.63
C LYS A 200 5.46 14.08 11.39
N ILE A 201 6.01 13.45 10.37
CA ILE A 201 6.40 14.13 9.12
C ILE A 201 5.18 14.73 8.41
N ILE A 202 4.05 14.01 8.39
CA ILE A 202 2.83 14.46 7.68
C ILE A 202 1.95 15.40 8.51
N CYS A 203 2.02 15.35 9.85
CA CYS A 203 1.14 16.14 10.73
C CYS A 203 1.78 17.41 11.28
N GLU A 204 3.10 17.59 11.20
CA GLU A 204 3.76 18.82 11.66
C GLU A 204 3.62 19.97 10.64
N ASP A 205 2.37 20.40 10.44
CA ASP A 205 2.03 21.69 9.82
C ASP A 205 1.45 22.63 10.89
N GLY A 206 2.24 23.61 11.34
CA GLY A 206 1.69 24.93 11.70
C GLY A 206 1.60 25.40 13.16
N THR A 207 2.10 24.70 14.20
CA THR A 207 2.17 25.27 15.56
C THR A 207 3.60 25.61 15.98
N SER A 208 4.14 26.67 15.38
CA SER A 208 5.21 27.44 16.03
C SER A 208 4.96 28.93 15.83
N SER A 209 4.25 29.50 16.80
CA SER A 209 4.34 30.90 17.20
C SER A 209 3.93 31.02 18.66
#